data_AF-L1PTL6-F1
#
_entry.id   AF-L1PTL6-F1
#
_cell.length_a   1.000
_cell.length_b   1.000
_cell.length_c   1.000
_cell.angle_alpha   90.00
_cell.angle_beta   90.00
_cell.angle_gamma   90.00
#
_symmetry.space_group_name_H-M   'P 1'
#
loop_
_entity.id
_entity.type
_entity.pdbx_description
1 polymer ?
#
loop_
_entity_poly.entity_id
_entity_poly.type
_entity_poly.pdbx_seq_one_letter_code
_entity_poly.pdbx_strand_id
1 'polypeptide(L)'
;MLLKGVFYFIAIVICIPLFIALIGTIISIFGATIAGGITLLTLSDYLPYLLAHQWQVVVLYLASGLLLLVPISLIVLLALKLFTKGFRTPKAWVVANVLCLVVGIMLLLTVLGSVGKEFVTAGKVETKIPITSTADTLFISEKTSTPYDGFVSLHERGIDLRNNVYFTDIQPTNDSLPYLLITKKSKGRTVSEATENASRLEFPIEFNKNVIELPNHYTLKKGNVFRDQEVKVSLCVPAGKYVKTIANRQLYMFQKWHPILEKNALYKVTKDSIIQVTSNN
;
A
#
# COMPACT_ATOMS: atom_id res chain seq x y z
N MET A 1 21.67 -56.13 -10.84
CA MET A 1 20.38 -55.72 -10.24
C MET A 1 20.54 -54.64 -9.17
N LEU A 2 21.56 -54.72 -8.30
CA LEU A 2 21.86 -53.74 -7.24
C LEU A 2 21.97 -52.28 -7.70
N LEU A 3 22.72 -51.98 -8.77
CA LEU A 3 22.91 -50.60 -9.27
C LEU A 3 21.59 -49.91 -9.69
N LYS A 4 20.64 -50.68 -10.24
CA LYS A 4 19.32 -50.16 -10.63
C LYS A 4 18.45 -49.87 -9.41
N GLY A 5 18.52 -50.71 -8.38
CA GLY A 5 17.82 -50.49 -7.12
C GLY A 5 18.33 -49.23 -6.40
N VAL A 6 19.65 -49.03 -6.36
CA VAL A 6 20.27 -47.83 -5.79
C VAL A 6 19.85 -46.56 -6.54
N PHE A 7 19.79 -46.59 -7.87
CA PHE A 7 19.35 -45.44 -8.67
C PHE A 7 17.87 -45.08 -8.41
N TYR A 8 16.98 -46.08 -8.34
CA TYR A 8 15.57 -45.85 -8.00
C TYR A 8 15.41 -45.32 -6.57
N PHE A 9 16.18 -45.83 -5.62
CA PHE A 9 16.18 -45.35 -4.24
C PHE A 9 16.59 -43.88 -4.15
N ILE A 10 17.71 -43.50 -4.79
CA ILE A 10 18.19 -42.11 -4.83
C ILE A 10 17.15 -41.18 -5.47
N ALA A 11 16.55 -41.59 -6.58
CA ALA A 11 15.58 -40.78 -7.29
C ALA A 11 14.26 -40.60 -6.51
N ILE A 12 13.80 -41.62 -5.79
CA ILE A 12 12.65 -41.52 -4.87
C ILE A 12 12.96 -40.57 -3.71
N VAL A 13 14.15 -40.69 -3.12
CA VAL A 13 14.64 -39.81 -2.03
C VAL A 13 14.73 -38.35 -2.47
N ILE A 14 14.89 -38.06 -3.77
CA ILE A 14 14.92 -36.69 -4.30
C ILE A 14 13.53 -36.22 -4.74
N CYS A 15 12.76 -37.05 -5.45
CA CYS A 15 11.47 -36.66 -6.03
C CYS A 15 10.38 -36.46 -4.97
N ILE A 16 10.34 -37.30 -3.93
CA ILE A 16 9.32 -37.21 -2.88
C ILE A 16 9.45 -35.88 -2.10
N PRO A 17 10.63 -35.48 -1.59
CA PRO A 17 10.77 -34.19 -0.93
C PRO A 17 10.50 -33.00 -1.85
N LEU A 18 10.90 -33.06 -3.12
CA LEU A 18 10.58 -32.00 -4.10
C LEU A 18 9.08 -31.85 -4.33
N PHE A 19 8.35 -32.97 -4.42
CA PHE A 19 6.90 -32.97 -4.59
C PHE A 19 6.19 -32.48 -3.33
N ILE A 20 6.64 -32.91 -2.14
CA ILE A 20 6.13 -32.41 -0.84
C ILE A 20 6.43 -30.91 -0.70
N ALA A 21 7.63 -30.46 -1.06
CA ALA A 21 7.99 -29.05 -1.04
C ALA A 21 7.13 -28.23 -2.03
N LEU A 22 6.85 -28.76 -3.22
CA LEU A 22 5.98 -28.10 -4.20
C LEU A 22 4.54 -28.01 -3.67
N ILE A 23 3.97 -29.11 -3.17
CA ILE A 23 2.63 -29.10 -2.55
C ILE A 23 2.61 -28.15 -1.36
N GLY A 24 3.62 -28.19 -0.49
CA GLY A 24 3.76 -27.29 0.64
C GLY A 24 3.85 -25.83 0.23
N THR A 25 4.53 -25.53 -0.89
CA THR A 25 4.60 -24.19 -1.47
C THR A 25 3.25 -23.77 -2.05
N ILE A 26 2.54 -24.66 -2.75
CA ILE A 26 1.19 -24.37 -3.25
C ILE A 26 0.22 -24.16 -2.09
N ILE A 27 0.24 -24.99 -1.05
CA ILE A 27 -0.59 -24.82 0.14
C ILE A 27 -0.19 -23.55 0.91
N SER A 28 1.10 -23.20 0.96
CA SER A 28 1.55 -21.95 1.58
C SER A 28 1.15 -20.73 0.76
N ILE A 29 1.09 -20.83 -0.57
CA ILE A 29 0.64 -19.75 -1.44
C ILE A 29 -0.89 -19.67 -1.37
N PHE A 30 -1.64 -20.77 -1.41
CA PHE A 30 -3.11 -20.77 -1.56
C PHE A 30 -3.90 -21.04 -0.27
N GLY A 31 -3.27 -21.45 0.81
CA GLY A 31 -3.89 -21.82 2.09
C GLY A 31 -3.51 -20.85 3.22
N ALA A 32 -4.36 -20.71 4.23
CA ALA A 32 -4.07 -19.94 5.44
C ALA A 32 -3.08 -20.73 6.32
N THR A 33 -1.85 -20.25 6.49
CA THR A 33 -0.87 -20.89 7.38
C THR A 33 -0.88 -20.25 8.76
N ILE A 34 -0.61 -21.07 9.78
CA ILE A 34 -0.58 -20.73 11.22
C ILE A 34 0.55 -19.73 11.55
N ALA A 35 1.48 -19.46 10.62
CA ALA A 35 2.70 -18.68 10.85
C ALA A 35 2.65 -17.22 10.33
N GLY A 36 1.48 -16.69 9.95
CA GLY A 36 1.32 -15.25 9.63
C GLY A 36 2.04 -14.77 8.35
N GLY A 37 2.46 -15.68 7.48
CA GLY A 37 3.00 -15.32 6.15
C GLY A 37 1.93 -14.76 5.22
N ILE A 38 2.34 -13.97 4.22
CA ILE A 38 1.45 -13.47 3.17
C ILE A 38 1.07 -14.64 2.26
N THR A 39 -0.14 -15.15 2.43
CA THR A 39 -0.79 -16.14 1.57
C THR A 39 -1.62 -15.43 0.50
N LEU A 40 -1.87 -16.03 -0.65
CA LEU A 40 -2.79 -15.54 -1.69
C LEU A 40 -4.21 -15.32 -1.15
N LEU A 41 -4.61 -16.07 -0.10
CA LEU A 41 -5.84 -15.83 0.66
C LEU A 41 -5.78 -14.51 1.44
N THR A 42 -4.70 -14.24 2.19
CA THR A 42 -4.53 -12.91 2.81
C THR A 42 -4.34 -11.81 1.76
N LEU A 43 -3.76 -12.11 0.60
CA LEU A 43 -3.61 -11.18 -0.51
C LEU A 43 -4.98 -10.84 -1.11
N SER A 44 -5.97 -11.74 -1.04
CA SER A 44 -7.32 -11.50 -1.57
C SER A 44 -8.02 -10.31 -0.91
N ASP A 45 -7.70 -10.02 0.35
CA ASP A 45 -8.19 -8.83 1.05
C ASP A 45 -7.49 -7.54 0.59
N TYR A 46 -6.24 -7.64 0.11
CA TYR A 46 -5.45 -6.51 -0.40
C TYR A 46 -5.60 -6.28 -1.92
N LEU A 47 -5.94 -7.33 -2.68
CA LEU A 47 -6.10 -7.30 -4.14
C LEU A 47 -7.03 -6.18 -4.62
N PRO A 48 -8.19 -5.90 -3.98
CA PRO A 48 -9.07 -4.81 -4.36
C PRO A 48 -8.44 -3.42 -4.27
N TYR A 49 -7.39 -3.25 -3.46
CA TYR A 49 -6.63 -2.01 -3.37
C TYR A 49 -5.49 -1.97 -4.40
N LEU A 50 -5.02 -3.11 -4.89
CA LEU A 50 -3.93 -3.19 -5.87
C LEU A 50 -4.46 -3.13 -7.31
N LEU A 51 -5.54 -3.84 -7.60
CA LEU A 51 -6.09 -4.02 -8.94
C LEU A 51 -7.43 -3.29 -9.07
N ALA A 52 -7.51 -2.35 -10.01
CA ALA A 52 -8.67 -1.50 -10.21
C ALA A 52 -9.85 -2.23 -10.85
N HIS A 53 -9.57 -3.29 -11.61
CA HIS A 53 -10.58 -3.96 -12.42
C HIS A 53 -10.63 -5.46 -12.16
N GLN A 54 -11.84 -6.01 -12.12
CA GLN A 54 -12.07 -7.45 -11.92
C GLN A 54 -11.39 -8.32 -12.98
N TRP A 55 -11.29 -7.84 -14.23
CA TRP A 55 -10.58 -8.58 -15.28
C TRP A 55 -9.09 -8.74 -14.97
N GLN A 56 -8.44 -7.77 -14.30
CA GLN A 56 -7.04 -7.87 -13.89
C GLN A 56 -6.85 -9.01 -12.88
N VAL A 57 -7.80 -9.17 -11.96
CA VAL A 57 -7.81 -10.25 -10.95
C VAL A 57 -7.96 -11.61 -11.64
N VAL A 58 -8.94 -11.75 -12.54
CA VAL A 58 -9.18 -13.01 -13.27
C VAL A 58 -7.97 -13.39 -14.13
N VAL A 59 -7.40 -12.44 -14.86
CA VAL A 59 -6.21 -12.68 -15.70
C VAL A 59 -4.99 -13.01 -14.84
N LEU A 60 -4.82 -12.37 -13.68
CA LEU A 60 -3.75 -12.69 -12.74
C LEU A 60 -3.87 -14.13 -12.24
N TYR A 61 -5.07 -14.57 -11.81
CA TYR A 61 -5.27 -15.95 -11.38
C TYR A 61 -5.04 -16.97 -12.50
N LEU A 62 -5.49 -16.66 -13.73
CA LEU A 62 -5.22 -17.51 -14.89
C LEU A 62 -3.73 -17.60 -15.20
N ALA A 63 -3.02 -16.47 -15.18
CA ALA A 63 -1.57 -16.42 -15.39
C ALA A 63 -0.82 -17.25 -14.32
N SER A 64 -1.14 -17.03 -13.05
CA SER A 64 -0.57 -17.79 -11.93
C SER A 64 -0.85 -19.29 -12.05
N GLY A 65 -2.08 -19.68 -12.42
CA GLY A 65 -2.45 -21.07 -12.64
C GLY A 65 -1.63 -21.73 -13.75
N LEU A 66 -1.52 -21.09 -14.92
CA LEU A 66 -0.72 -21.60 -16.05
C LEU A 66 0.76 -21.74 -15.69
N LEU A 67 1.32 -20.77 -14.96
CA LEU A 67 2.72 -20.82 -14.54
C LEU A 67 3.00 -21.89 -13.49
N LEU A 68 2.03 -22.18 -12.60
CA LEU A 68 2.13 -23.26 -11.62
C LEU A 68 1.95 -24.64 -12.23
N LEU A 69 1.18 -24.77 -13.33
CA LEU A 69 1.04 -26.03 -14.04
C LEU A 69 2.38 -26.54 -14.60
N VAL A 70 3.29 -25.65 -14.98
CA VAL A 70 4.60 -26.02 -15.54
C VAL A 70 5.47 -26.82 -14.55
N PRO A 71 5.81 -26.32 -13.34
CA PRO A 71 6.60 -27.09 -12.37
C PRO A 71 5.87 -28.37 -11.93
N ILE A 72 4.54 -28.34 -11.76
CA ILE A 72 3.76 -29.55 -11.44
C ILE A 72 3.94 -30.60 -12.55
N SER A 73 3.75 -30.21 -13.80
CA SER A 73 3.91 -31.06 -14.98
C SER A 73 5.34 -31.61 -15.11
N LEU A 74 6.37 -30.81 -14.80
CA LEU A 74 7.76 -31.28 -14.84
C LEU A 74 8.05 -32.34 -13.77
N ILE A 75 7.51 -32.20 -12.56
CA ILE A 75 7.65 -33.25 -11.52
C ILE A 75 6.90 -34.51 -11.92
N VAL A 76 5.69 -34.40 -12.46
CA VAL A 76 4.94 -35.56 -12.99
C VAL A 76 5.74 -36.25 -14.09
N LEU A 77 6.34 -35.48 -15.02
CA LEU A 77 7.18 -36.03 -16.07
C LEU A 77 8.41 -36.76 -15.52
N LEU A 78 9.06 -36.19 -14.50
CA LEU A 78 10.20 -36.81 -13.82
C LEU A 78 9.80 -38.13 -13.16
N ALA A 79 8.67 -38.15 -12.45
CA ALA A 79 8.12 -39.35 -11.84
C ALA A 79 7.80 -40.42 -12.90
N LEU A 80 7.15 -40.07 -14.01
CA LEU A 80 6.85 -41.01 -15.09
C LEU A 80 8.13 -41.59 -15.69
N LYS A 81 9.13 -40.76 -16.02
CA LYS A 81 10.43 -41.23 -16.53
C LYS A 81 11.15 -42.14 -15.55
N LEU A 82 10.95 -41.94 -14.25
CA LEU A 82 11.53 -42.79 -13.22
C LEU A 82 10.79 -44.12 -13.14
N PHE A 83 9.48 -44.13 -12.93
CA PHE A 83 8.73 -45.37 -12.67
C PHE A 83 8.48 -46.22 -13.92
N THR A 84 8.51 -45.63 -15.12
CA THR A 84 8.21 -46.36 -16.37
C THR A 84 9.44 -46.48 -17.27
N LYS A 85 9.89 -47.72 -17.47
CA LYS A 85 11.04 -48.01 -18.35
C LYS A 85 10.69 -47.69 -19.80
N GLY A 86 11.57 -46.95 -20.46
CA GLY A 86 11.43 -46.64 -21.89
C GLY A 86 10.40 -45.54 -22.21
N PHE A 87 9.90 -44.81 -21.20
CA PHE A 87 8.98 -43.70 -21.42
C PHE A 87 9.63 -42.60 -22.27
N ARG A 88 9.02 -42.33 -23.42
CA ARG A 88 9.42 -41.23 -24.31
C ARG A 88 8.44 -40.08 -24.10
N THR A 89 8.97 -38.90 -23.77
CA THR A 89 8.15 -37.70 -23.61
C THR A 89 7.43 -37.36 -24.92
N PRO A 90 6.09 -37.31 -24.93
CA PRO A 90 5.34 -36.91 -26.12
C PRO A 90 5.69 -35.47 -26.52
N LYS A 91 5.80 -35.18 -27.82
CA LYS A 91 6.04 -33.80 -28.32
C LYS A 91 4.95 -32.83 -27.81
N ALA A 92 3.70 -33.28 -27.77
CA ALA A 92 2.57 -32.51 -27.25
C ALA A 92 2.76 -32.10 -25.78
N TRP A 93 3.40 -32.93 -24.95
CA TRP A 93 3.71 -32.59 -23.55
C TRP A 93 4.64 -31.38 -23.48
N VAL A 94 5.72 -31.40 -24.27
CA VAL A 94 6.69 -30.30 -24.34
C VAL A 94 6.01 -29.03 -24.84
N VAL A 95 5.26 -29.13 -25.94
CA VAL A 95 4.51 -28.00 -26.53
C VAL A 95 3.53 -27.41 -25.52
N ALA A 96 2.77 -28.23 -24.79
CA ALA A 96 1.81 -27.77 -23.79
C ALA A 96 2.48 -27.00 -22.64
N ASN A 97 3.64 -27.48 -22.15
CA ASN A 97 4.39 -26.77 -21.09
C ASN A 97 4.95 -25.43 -21.58
N VAL A 98 5.52 -25.41 -22.79
CA VAL A 98 6.01 -24.17 -23.41
C VAL A 98 4.86 -23.19 -23.62
N LEU A 99 3.70 -23.66 -24.08
CA LEU A 99 2.53 -22.82 -24.27
C LEU A 99 2.01 -22.24 -22.94
N CYS A 100 1.88 -23.08 -21.90
CA CYS A 100 1.48 -22.62 -20.56
C CYS A 100 2.44 -21.56 -20.02
N LEU A 101 3.75 -21.77 -20.21
CA LEU A 101 4.76 -20.82 -19.77
C LEU A 101 4.65 -19.49 -20.53
N VAL A 102 4.64 -19.53 -21.87
CA VAL A 102 4.61 -18.32 -22.72
C VAL A 102 3.31 -17.54 -22.50
N VAL A 103 2.16 -18.22 -22.53
CA VAL A 103 0.86 -17.58 -22.31
C VAL A 103 0.76 -17.05 -20.89
N GLY A 104 1.20 -17.81 -19.88
CA GLY A 104 1.22 -17.36 -18.49
C GLY A 104 2.03 -16.09 -18.29
N ILE A 105 3.24 -16.01 -18.87
CA ILE A 105 4.07 -14.80 -18.83
C ILE A 105 3.40 -13.62 -19.56
N MET A 106 2.85 -13.85 -20.75
CA MET A 106 2.16 -12.80 -21.52
C MET A 106 0.96 -12.21 -20.77
N LEU A 107 0.15 -13.05 -20.12
CA LEU A 107 -0.97 -12.60 -19.30
C LEU A 107 -0.50 -11.81 -18.07
N LEU A 108 0.57 -12.27 -17.41
CA LEU A 108 1.17 -11.54 -16.29
C LEU A 108 1.66 -10.15 -16.72
N LEU A 109 2.39 -10.06 -17.84
CA LEU A 109 2.87 -8.80 -18.41
C LEU A 109 1.71 -7.87 -18.80
N THR A 110 0.58 -8.44 -19.25
CA THR A 110 -0.63 -7.66 -19.58
C THR A 110 -1.20 -6.98 -18.34
N VAL A 111 -1.30 -7.70 -17.22
CA VAL A 111 -1.76 -7.12 -15.94
C VAL A 111 -0.77 -6.07 -15.44
N LEU A 112 0.54 -6.37 -15.43
CA LEU A 112 1.58 -5.43 -15.02
C LEU A 112 1.56 -4.15 -15.86
N GLY A 113 1.45 -4.29 -17.18
CA GLY A 113 1.38 -3.15 -18.11
C GLY A 113 0.11 -2.34 -17.93
N SER A 114 -1.03 -2.97 -17.62
CA SER A 114 -2.26 -2.25 -17.29
C SER A 114 -2.12 -1.45 -16.00
N VAL A 115 -1.67 -2.09 -14.92
CA VAL A 115 -1.48 -1.44 -13.62
C VAL A 115 -0.45 -0.32 -13.74
N GLY A 116 0.67 -0.56 -14.43
CA GLY A 116 1.72 0.45 -14.65
C GLY A 116 1.21 1.73 -15.30
N LYS A 117 0.25 1.62 -16.24
CA LYS A 117 -0.38 2.81 -16.87
C LYS A 117 -1.15 3.65 -15.86
N GLU A 118 -1.63 3.08 -14.76
CA GLU A 118 -2.37 3.79 -13.71
C GLU A 118 -1.46 4.60 -12.77
N PHE A 119 -0.13 4.50 -12.92
CA PHE A 119 0.85 5.27 -12.15
C PHE A 119 1.53 6.38 -12.96
N VAL A 120 1.09 6.64 -14.20
CA VAL A 120 1.76 7.58 -15.11
C VAL A 120 1.41 9.03 -14.82
N THR A 121 0.14 9.33 -14.55
CA THR A 121 -0.34 10.70 -14.36
C THR A 121 -0.67 10.96 -12.90
N ALA A 122 -0.36 12.17 -12.41
CA ALA A 122 -0.73 12.62 -11.07
C ALA A 122 -1.86 13.64 -11.14
N GLY A 123 -2.75 13.61 -10.15
CA GLY A 123 -3.83 14.55 -9.92
C GLY A 123 -3.81 15.06 -8.48
N LYS A 124 -4.44 16.21 -8.25
CA LYS A 124 -4.55 16.80 -6.91
C LYS A 124 -5.91 17.42 -6.68
N VAL A 125 -6.39 17.38 -5.45
CA VAL A 125 -7.59 18.07 -4.96
C VAL A 125 -7.21 18.86 -3.72
N GLU A 126 -7.62 20.12 -3.69
CA GLU A 126 -7.42 21.01 -2.56
C GLU A 126 -8.75 21.29 -1.89
N THR A 127 -8.79 21.21 -0.57
CA THR A 127 -10.00 21.47 0.23
C THR A 127 -9.63 22.38 1.39
N LYS A 128 -10.38 23.47 1.54
CA LYS A 128 -10.27 24.38 2.68
C LYS A 128 -11.29 23.97 3.75
N ILE A 129 -10.82 23.68 4.96
CA ILE A 129 -11.68 23.41 6.12
C ILE A 129 -11.56 24.59 7.09
N PRO A 130 -12.60 25.42 7.25
CA PRO A 130 -12.56 26.55 8.17
C PRO A 130 -12.49 26.07 9.63
N ILE A 131 -11.74 26.79 10.45
CA ILE A 131 -11.63 26.56 11.89
C ILE A 131 -12.45 27.65 12.61
N THR A 132 -13.56 27.26 13.22
CA THR A 132 -14.51 28.18 13.87
C THR A 132 -14.01 28.74 15.22
N SER A 133 -12.76 28.47 15.60
CA SER A 133 -12.20 28.92 16.88
C SER A 133 -11.83 30.40 16.85
N THR A 134 -12.37 31.15 17.81
CA THR A 134 -12.03 32.56 18.06
C THR A 134 -10.80 32.74 18.94
N ALA A 135 -10.19 31.65 19.43
CA ALA A 135 -9.05 31.71 20.31
C ALA A 135 -7.83 32.41 19.65
N ASP A 136 -7.03 33.07 20.49
CA ASP A 136 -5.77 33.70 20.09
C ASP A 136 -4.68 32.66 19.80
N THR A 137 -4.72 31.52 20.50
CA THR A 137 -3.77 30.42 20.34
C THR A 137 -4.47 29.15 19.84
N LEU A 138 -4.01 28.66 18.70
CA LEU A 138 -4.37 27.35 18.14
C LEU A 138 -3.34 26.31 18.58
N PHE A 139 -3.81 25.11 18.90
CA PHE A 139 -2.96 23.99 19.26
C PHE A 139 -3.03 22.96 18.13
N ILE A 140 -1.88 22.51 17.63
CA ILE A 140 -1.80 21.42 16.66
C ILE A 140 -1.23 20.21 17.37
N SER A 141 -1.93 19.08 17.29
CA SER A 141 -1.47 17.82 17.85
C SER A 141 -1.70 16.67 16.89
N GLU A 142 -0.84 15.65 16.98
CA GLU A 142 -1.02 14.40 16.25
C GLU A 142 -1.91 13.46 17.06
N LYS A 143 -2.98 12.97 16.43
CA LYS A 143 -3.82 11.91 16.98
C LYS A 143 -3.23 10.54 16.64
N THR A 144 -2.71 9.87 17.65
CA THR A 144 -2.30 8.46 17.53
C THR A 144 -3.55 7.58 17.58
N SER A 145 -4.05 7.17 16.42
CA SER A 145 -5.35 6.49 16.34
C SER A 145 -5.30 4.96 16.31
N THR A 146 -4.11 4.34 16.25
CA THR A 146 -4.02 2.87 16.07
C THR A 146 -3.10 2.21 17.09
N PRO A 147 -3.53 1.14 17.76
CA PRO A 147 -2.67 0.31 18.62
C PRO A 147 -1.71 -0.59 17.82
N TYR A 148 -1.81 -0.60 16.49
CA TYR A 148 -0.98 -1.38 15.61
C TYR A 148 0.21 -0.55 15.09
N ASP A 149 1.42 -1.05 15.33
CA ASP A 149 2.72 -0.47 14.92
C ASP A 149 3.02 -0.62 13.41
N GLY A 150 2.09 -1.17 12.62
CA GLY A 150 2.26 -1.38 11.18
C GLY A 150 1.99 -0.15 10.31
N PHE A 151 2.65 -0.05 9.16
CA PHE A 151 2.40 1.00 8.15
C PHE A 151 1.04 0.89 7.46
N VAL A 152 0.47 -0.32 7.50
CA VAL A 152 -0.77 -0.69 6.83
C VAL A 152 -1.62 -1.46 7.84
N SER A 153 -2.86 -1.02 8.04
CA SER A 153 -3.82 -1.68 8.90
C SER A 153 -5.11 -1.94 8.13
N LEU A 154 -5.47 -3.21 7.97
CA LEU A 154 -6.70 -3.62 7.31
C LEU A 154 -7.84 -3.67 8.35
N HIS A 155 -9.01 -3.16 7.98
CA HIS A 155 -10.22 -3.21 8.80
C HIS A 155 -11.45 -3.42 7.91
N GLU A 156 -12.61 -3.71 8.49
CA GLU A 156 -13.83 -4.06 7.73
C GLU A 156 -14.24 -2.98 6.70
N ARG A 157 -14.00 -1.71 7.04
CA ARG A 157 -14.37 -0.55 6.23
C ARG A 157 -13.36 -0.18 5.13
N GLY A 158 -12.14 -0.70 5.18
CA GLY A 158 -11.05 -0.15 4.37
C GLY A 158 -9.65 -0.58 4.78
N ILE A 159 -8.68 0.20 4.33
CA ILE A 159 -7.27 0.08 4.71
C ILE A 159 -6.77 1.45 5.17
N ASP A 160 -6.16 1.48 6.34
CA ASP A 160 -5.49 2.65 6.90
C ASP A 160 -4.02 2.61 6.49
N LEU A 161 -3.54 3.71 5.90
CA LEU A 161 -2.15 3.89 5.50
C LEU A 161 -1.55 5.06 6.28
N ARG A 162 -0.53 4.77 7.10
CA ARG A 162 0.21 5.79 7.86
C ARG A 162 1.25 6.54 7.03
N ASN A 163 1.70 5.95 5.93
CA ASN A 163 2.71 6.58 5.10
C ASN A 163 2.10 7.69 4.23
N ASN A 164 2.92 8.65 3.78
CA ASN A 164 2.50 9.75 2.89
C ASN A 164 1.43 10.69 3.45
N VAL A 165 1.31 10.81 4.78
CA VAL A 165 0.59 11.92 5.42
C VAL A 165 1.61 12.91 5.95
N TYR A 166 1.49 14.17 5.53
CA TYR A 166 2.45 15.21 5.88
C TYR A 166 1.75 16.46 6.40
N PHE A 167 2.27 17.00 7.50
CA PHE A 167 2.06 18.40 7.85
C PHE A 167 3.16 19.21 7.19
N THR A 168 2.78 20.14 6.32
CA THR A 168 3.71 20.86 5.44
C THR A 168 4.26 22.09 6.12
N ASP A 169 3.37 22.98 6.58
CA ASP A 169 3.72 24.29 7.11
C ASP A 169 2.54 25.01 7.79
N ILE A 170 2.87 26.09 8.48
CA ILE A 170 1.92 27.11 8.94
C ILE A 170 2.12 28.32 8.04
N GLN A 171 1.06 28.75 7.37
CA GLN A 171 1.09 29.88 6.43
C GLN A 171 0.24 31.05 6.95
N PRO A 172 0.68 32.30 6.77
CA PRO A 172 -0.19 33.44 6.98
C PRO A 172 -1.34 33.45 5.95
N THR A 173 -2.51 33.94 6.35
CA THR A 173 -3.63 34.17 5.43
C THR A 173 -4.28 35.53 5.63
N ASN A 174 -4.91 36.03 4.57
CA ASN A 174 -5.72 37.25 4.57
C ASN A 174 -7.18 36.98 4.96
N ASP A 175 -7.59 35.71 5.04
CA ASP A 175 -8.93 35.34 5.49
C ASP A 175 -9.12 35.72 6.97
N SER A 176 -10.34 36.07 7.37
CA SER A 176 -10.63 36.51 8.75
C SER A 176 -10.57 35.36 9.77
N LEU A 177 -10.83 34.13 9.33
CA LEU A 177 -10.80 32.93 10.14
C LEU A 177 -9.67 32.01 9.70
N PRO A 178 -8.99 31.33 10.64
CA PRO A 178 -8.02 30.30 10.30
C PRO A 178 -8.70 29.12 9.59
N TYR A 179 -7.97 28.43 8.74
CA TYR A 179 -8.44 27.23 8.04
C TYR A 179 -7.30 26.23 7.81
N LEU A 180 -7.65 24.97 7.65
CA LEU A 180 -6.73 23.95 7.14
C LEU A 180 -6.84 23.88 5.62
N LEU A 181 -5.71 23.98 4.94
CA LEU A 181 -5.60 23.65 3.52
C LEU A 181 -5.13 22.20 3.40
N ILE A 182 -6.03 21.34 2.93
CA ILE A 182 -5.74 19.92 2.73
C ILE A 182 -5.55 19.69 1.24
N THR A 183 -4.34 19.31 0.85
CA THR A 183 -4.00 18.91 -0.51
C THR A 183 -3.89 17.40 -0.55
N LYS A 184 -4.83 16.76 -1.25
CA LYS A 184 -4.82 15.33 -1.52
C LYS A 184 -4.26 15.09 -2.92
N LYS A 185 -3.36 14.13 -3.07
CA LYS A 185 -2.79 13.74 -4.36
C LYS A 185 -2.93 12.25 -4.56
N SER A 186 -3.02 11.85 -5.83
CA SER A 186 -3.01 10.44 -6.24
C SER A 186 -2.54 10.34 -7.69
N LYS A 187 -2.19 9.12 -8.10
CA LYS A 187 -1.92 8.76 -9.48
C LYS A 187 -3.13 8.10 -10.14
N GLY A 188 -3.12 8.11 -11.47
CA GLY A 188 -4.12 7.47 -12.30
C GLY A 188 -3.64 7.36 -13.74
N ARG A 189 -4.44 6.71 -14.59
CA ARG A 189 -4.19 6.64 -16.03
C ARG A 189 -4.40 7.99 -16.71
N THR A 190 -5.27 8.82 -16.15
CA THR A 190 -5.58 10.18 -16.61
C THR A 190 -5.58 11.16 -15.44
N VAL A 191 -5.50 12.47 -15.73
CA VAL A 191 -5.62 13.52 -14.69
C VAL A 191 -6.97 13.46 -13.98
N SER A 192 -8.05 13.16 -14.71
CA SER A 192 -9.41 13.06 -14.15
C SER A 192 -9.48 11.91 -13.14
N GLU A 193 -9.03 10.73 -13.54
CA GLU A 193 -9.00 9.55 -12.68
C GLU A 193 -8.09 9.75 -11.46
N ALA A 194 -6.92 10.36 -11.65
CA ALA A 194 -6.00 10.65 -10.56
C ALA A 194 -6.61 11.66 -9.55
N THR A 195 -7.33 12.66 -10.04
CA THR A 195 -8.07 13.63 -9.21
C THR A 195 -9.23 12.96 -8.47
N GLU A 196 -9.95 12.04 -9.11
CA GLU A 196 -11.01 11.25 -8.49
C GLU A 196 -10.46 10.30 -7.41
N ASN A 197 -9.35 9.60 -7.67
CA ASN A 197 -8.68 8.79 -6.66
C ASN A 197 -8.24 9.63 -5.45
N ALA A 198 -7.76 10.86 -5.69
CA ALA A 198 -7.39 11.79 -4.63
C ALA A 198 -8.61 12.31 -3.84
N SER A 199 -9.76 12.56 -4.47
CA SER A 199 -10.95 13.06 -3.78
C SER A 199 -11.57 12.03 -2.84
N ARG A 200 -11.45 10.74 -3.20
CA ARG A 200 -11.98 9.59 -2.44
C ARG A 200 -11.17 9.24 -1.18
N LEU A 201 -10.02 9.86 -0.97
CA LEU A 201 -9.23 9.69 0.25
C LEU A 201 -9.97 10.23 1.47
N GLU A 202 -10.08 9.42 2.51
CA GLU A 202 -10.63 9.85 3.79
C GLU A 202 -9.52 10.27 4.74
N PHE A 203 -9.66 11.47 5.30
CA PHE A 203 -8.72 12.05 6.23
C PHE A 203 -9.52 12.72 7.36
N PRO A 204 -9.95 11.95 8.37
CA PRO A 204 -10.88 12.41 9.39
C PRO A 204 -10.14 13.30 10.41
N ILE A 205 -10.21 14.61 10.21
CA ILE A 205 -9.67 15.59 11.15
C ILE A 205 -10.68 15.83 12.26
N GLU A 206 -10.19 15.87 13.50
CA GLU A 206 -11.01 16.19 14.65
C GLU A 206 -10.65 17.59 15.19
N PHE A 207 -11.70 18.35 15.49
CA PHE A 207 -11.58 19.68 16.07
C PHE A 207 -12.14 19.64 17.49
N ASN A 208 -11.27 19.89 18.48
CA ASN A 208 -11.68 20.04 19.87
C ASN A 208 -11.39 21.47 20.34
N LYS A 209 -12.38 22.35 20.21
CA LYS A 209 -12.28 23.79 20.50
C LYS A 209 -11.16 24.46 19.69
N ASN A 210 -10.00 24.68 20.30
CA ASN A 210 -8.81 25.28 19.70
C ASN A 210 -7.68 24.27 19.45
N VAL A 211 -7.91 22.98 19.74
CA VAL A 211 -7.01 21.88 19.44
C VAL A 211 -7.42 21.24 18.12
N ILE A 212 -6.47 21.18 17.20
CA ILE A 212 -6.57 20.53 15.90
C ILE A 212 -5.84 19.21 16.03
N GLU A 213 -6.60 18.12 15.98
CA GLU A 213 -6.09 16.76 16.05
C GLU A 213 -5.98 16.19 14.63
N LEU A 214 -4.74 16.09 14.14
CA LEU A 214 -4.45 15.54 12.82
C LEU A 214 -4.20 14.04 12.92
N PRO A 215 -4.95 13.19 12.19
CA PRO A 215 -4.69 11.76 12.17
C PRO A 215 -3.40 11.48 11.40
N ASN A 216 -2.61 10.53 11.87
CA ASN A 216 -1.36 10.13 11.22
C ASN A 216 -1.50 9.11 10.09
N HIS A 217 -2.73 8.89 9.62
CA HIS A 217 -3.06 7.99 8.53
C HIS A 217 -4.16 8.60 7.68
N TYR A 218 -4.29 8.11 6.46
CA TYR A 218 -5.49 8.26 5.65
C TYR A 218 -6.12 6.89 5.45
N THR A 219 -7.43 6.89 5.22
CA THR A 219 -8.20 5.66 4.98
C THR A 219 -8.59 5.58 3.51
N LEU A 220 -8.34 4.43 2.90
CA LEU A 220 -8.93 4.05 1.62
C LEU A 220 -10.07 3.06 1.89
N LYS A 221 -11.29 3.44 1.51
CA LYS A 221 -12.44 2.53 1.56
C LYS A 221 -12.23 1.32 0.65
N LYS A 222 -12.85 0.21 1.02
CA LYS A 222 -12.89 -0.98 0.15
C LYS A 222 -13.45 -0.61 -1.23
N GLY A 223 -12.72 -0.99 -2.28
CA GLY A 223 -13.03 -0.64 -3.67
C GLY A 223 -12.30 0.60 -4.20
N ASN A 224 -11.60 1.36 -3.35
CA ASN A 224 -10.67 2.38 -3.79
C ASN A 224 -9.27 1.78 -3.94
N VAL A 225 -8.61 2.07 -5.06
CA VAL A 225 -7.27 1.55 -5.34
C VAL A 225 -6.18 2.43 -4.73
N PHE A 226 -5.10 1.80 -4.29
CA PHE A 226 -3.86 2.46 -3.92
C PHE A 226 -3.07 2.88 -5.16
N ARG A 227 -2.91 4.18 -5.37
CA ARG A 227 -2.19 4.80 -6.48
C ARG A 227 -1.34 5.94 -5.94
N ASP A 228 -0.38 5.58 -5.07
CA ASP A 228 0.60 6.52 -4.51
C ASP A 228 -0.04 7.76 -3.88
N GLN A 229 -1.09 7.53 -3.08
CA GLN A 229 -1.82 8.62 -2.45
C GLN A 229 -0.96 9.34 -1.42
N GLU A 230 -1.15 10.66 -1.38
CA GLU A 230 -0.47 11.58 -0.46
C GLU A 230 -1.49 12.58 0.09
N VAL A 231 -1.41 12.83 1.40
CA VAL A 231 -2.18 13.89 2.07
C VAL A 231 -1.18 14.90 2.63
N LYS A 232 -1.32 16.16 2.20
CA LYS A 232 -0.57 17.31 2.72
C LYS A 232 -1.52 18.25 3.43
N VAL A 233 -1.16 18.64 4.64
CA VAL A 233 -1.94 19.56 5.47
C VAL A 233 -1.09 20.80 5.74
N SER A 234 -1.65 21.96 5.43
CA SER A 234 -1.08 23.27 5.81
C SER A 234 -2.08 24.00 6.69
N LEU A 235 -1.61 24.60 7.78
CA LEU A 235 -2.46 25.44 8.63
C LEU A 235 -2.32 26.90 8.18
N CYS A 236 -3.41 27.47 7.66
CA CYS A 236 -3.46 28.87 7.28
C CYS A 236 -4.07 29.70 8.42
N VAL A 237 -3.32 30.67 8.95
CA VAL A 237 -3.70 31.45 10.14
C VAL A 237 -3.59 32.95 9.87
N PRO A 238 -4.57 33.77 10.30
CA PRO A 238 -4.48 35.22 10.17
C PRO A 238 -3.33 35.79 11.03
N ALA A 239 -2.73 36.89 10.57
CA ALA A 239 -1.67 37.56 11.30
C ALA A 239 -2.12 38.01 12.70
N GLY A 240 -1.23 37.89 13.69
CA GLY A 240 -1.48 38.27 15.09
C GLY A 240 -1.88 37.12 16.01
N LYS A 241 -2.27 35.97 15.46
CA LYS A 241 -2.54 34.75 16.23
C LYS A 241 -1.28 33.94 16.52
N TYR A 242 -1.40 33.02 17.47
CA TYR A 242 -0.36 32.09 17.87
C TYR A 242 -0.74 30.65 17.53
N VAL A 243 0.28 29.83 17.24
CA VAL A 243 0.15 28.40 17.00
C VAL A 243 1.13 27.66 17.90
N LYS A 244 0.64 26.75 18.73
CA LYS A 244 1.46 25.88 19.57
C LYS A 244 1.43 24.46 19.03
N THR A 245 2.59 23.90 18.77
CA THR A 245 2.70 22.46 18.48
C THR A 245 2.64 21.68 19.79
N ILE A 246 1.94 20.54 19.79
CA ILE A 246 1.95 19.58 20.89
C ILE A 246 2.51 18.30 20.32
N ALA A 247 3.69 17.90 20.79
CA ALA A 247 4.37 16.71 20.29
C ALA A 247 3.91 15.45 21.02
N ASN A 248 3.35 14.50 20.25
CA ASN A 248 3.16 13.12 20.66
C ASN A 248 4.26 12.23 20.05
N ARG A 249 4.40 10.99 20.54
CA ARG A 249 5.64 10.19 20.55
C ARG A 249 6.27 9.81 19.18
N GLN A 250 5.59 9.93 18.04
CA GLN A 250 6.07 9.44 16.74
C GLN A 250 5.72 10.39 15.57
N LEU A 251 6.55 11.42 15.33
CA LEU A 251 6.35 12.35 14.21
C LEU A 251 6.82 11.75 12.87
N TYR A 252 5.99 10.94 12.22
CA TYR A 252 6.17 10.64 10.79
C TYR A 252 5.63 11.77 9.90
N MET A 253 4.70 12.59 10.41
CA MET A 253 4.02 13.63 9.62
C MET A 253 4.91 14.82 9.25
N PHE A 254 6.02 15.05 9.95
CA PHE A 254 6.83 16.27 9.82
C PHE A 254 8.19 16.04 9.15
N GLN A 255 8.47 14.82 8.70
CA GLN A 255 9.86 14.39 8.56
C GLN A 255 10.50 14.59 7.18
N LYS A 256 9.75 14.91 6.13
CA LYS A 256 10.31 14.70 4.78
C LYS A 256 11.05 15.88 4.14
N TRP A 257 10.58 17.14 4.11
CA TRP A 257 11.24 18.15 3.24
C TRP A 257 11.17 19.66 3.58
N HIS A 258 10.63 20.14 4.71
CA HIS A 258 10.52 21.59 5.03
C HIS A 258 10.61 21.88 6.56
N PRO A 259 10.91 23.12 7.02
CA PRO A 259 11.51 23.36 8.34
C PRO A 259 10.68 22.72 9.45
N ILE A 260 11.35 21.85 10.19
CA ILE A 260 10.80 21.05 11.28
C ILE A 260 10.15 22.03 12.27
N LEU A 261 8.83 21.99 12.40
CA LEU A 261 8.21 22.64 13.56
C LEU A 261 8.76 21.94 14.80
N GLU A 262 9.42 22.71 15.65
CA GLU A 262 9.97 22.22 16.90
C GLU A 262 8.85 21.68 17.78
N LYS A 263 9.19 20.63 18.54
CA LYS A 263 8.26 20.01 19.46
C LYS A 263 7.92 20.98 20.59
N ASN A 264 6.64 21.11 20.91
CA ASN A 264 6.15 21.95 22.00
C ASN A 264 6.48 23.44 21.84
N ALA A 265 6.77 23.89 20.62
CA ALA A 265 7.13 25.27 20.33
C ALA A 265 5.90 26.14 20.07
N LEU A 266 6.03 27.42 20.41
CA LEU A 266 5.04 28.46 20.16
C LEU A 266 5.50 29.31 18.98
N TYR A 267 4.62 29.49 18.01
CA TYR A 267 4.84 30.29 16.81
C TYR A 267 3.86 31.45 16.79
N LYS A 268 4.36 32.67 16.54
CA LYS A 268 3.55 33.84 16.24
C LYS A 268 3.44 34.00 14.73
N VAL A 269 2.22 34.17 14.24
CA VAL A 269 1.96 34.35 12.80
C VAL A 269 2.01 35.84 12.49
N THR A 270 2.93 36.23 11.60
CA THR A 270 3.04 37.60 11.07
C THR A 270 2.36 37.68 9.71
N LYS A 271 2.43 38.83 9.02
CA LYS A 271 1.83 38.97 7.69
C LYS A 271 2.50 38.09 6.63
N ASP A 272 3.82 37.91 6.75
CA ASP A 272 4.63 37.29 5.68
C ASP A 272 5.32 35.99 6.13
N SER A 273 5.38 35.72 7.44
CA SER A 273 6.10 34.55 7.99
C SER A 273 5.60 34.13 9.38
N ILE A 274 6.09 32.99 9.85
CA ILE A 274 5.96 32.57 11.26
C ILE A 274 7.27 32.82 12.00
N ILE A 275 7.17 33.30 13.23
CA ILE A 275 8.31 33.54 14.12
C ILE A 275 8.14 32.66 15.35
N GLN A 276 9.14 31.82 15.64
CA GLN A 276 9.15 31.08 16.89
C GLN A 276 9.34 32.04 18.06
N VAL A 277 8.42 32.00 19.02
CA VAL A 277 8.51 32.75 20.26
C VAL A 277 9.20 31.82 21.26
N THR A 278 10.41 32.18 21.65
CA THR A 278 11.39 31.34 22.37
C THR A 278 10.78 30.43 23.43
N SER A 279 11.08 29.13 23.33
CA SER A 279 10.91 28.17 24.41
C SER A 279 12.07 28.33 25.38
N ASN A 280 11.91 29.15 26.43
CA ASN A 280 12.75 29.04 27.62
C ASN A 280 12.03 28.12 28.61
N ASN A 281 12.70 27.00 28.89
CA ASN A 281 12.41 25.90 29.81
C ASN A 281 11.57 24.74 29.24
#